data_AF-A0A832JP93-F1
#
_entry.id   AF-A0A832JP93-F1
#
_cell.length_a   1.000
_cell.length_b   1.000
_cell.length_c   1.000
_cell.angle_alpha   90.00
_cell.angle_beta   90.00
_cell.angle_gamma   90.00
#
_symmetry.space_group_name_H-M   'P 1'
#
loop_
_entity.id
_entity.type
_entity.pdbx_description
1 polymer ?
#
loop_
_entity_poly.entity_id
_entity_poly.type
_entity_poly.pdbx_seq_one_letter_code
_entity_poly.pdbx_strand_id
1 'polypeptide(L)'
;MYKFRALTYHAPPAAGSLDGYLARLKLDDAGRLAKELSAKKEVWSVRVVSPPVEDAARALDVKLSKYVEEFYEVATKVANYVAFPLRRLEPSELVELMRSFERAYFSVEYRPDDEEAVIEVLRRVPEEVGWVAGSRFAVAFGGRPVTPY
;
A
#
# COMPACT_ATOMS: atom_id res chain seq x y z
N MET A 1 30.50 2.80 0.96
CA MET A 1 29.51 3.09 2.03
C MET A 1 28.18 2.53 1.57
N TYR A 2 27.46 1.77 2.40
CA TYR A 2 26.17 1.17 2.01
C TYR A 2 25.00 1.93 2.65
N LYS A 3 23.83 1.85 2.00
CA LYS A 3 22.56 2.42 2.46
C LYS A 3 21.51 1.31 2.53
N PHE A 4 20.58 1.39 3.47
CA PHE A 4 19.41 0.54 3.47
C PHE A 4 18.37 1.12 2.53
N ARG A 5 18.00 0.39 1.48
CA ARG A 5 17.01 0.85 0.49
C ARG A 5 15.64 1.08 1.15
N ALA A 6 15.23 0.17 2.02
CA ALA A 6 13.95 0.24 2.70
C ALA A 6 13.96 -0.49 4.05
N LEU A 7 13.21 0.05 5.01
CA LEU A 7 12.69 -0.69 6.16
C LEU A 7 11.18 -0.87 5.95
N THR A 8 10.70 -2.11 5.93
CA THR A 8 9.30 -2.42 5.65
C THR A 8 8.60 -2.99 6.87
N TYR A 9 7.46 -2.40 7.25
CA TYR A 9 6.53 -2.95 8.24
C TYR A 9 5.34 -3.60 7.53
N HIS A 10 5.11 -4.88 7.81
CA HIS A 10 3.93 -5.60 7.34
C HIS A 10 2.88 -5.58 8.44
N ALA A 11 1.77 -4.90 8.18
CA ALA A 11 0.67 -4.89 9.14
C ALA A 11 0.06 -6.31 9.26
N PRO A 12 -0.27 -6.75 10.48
CA PRO A 12 -0.85 -8.07 10.71
C PRO A 12 -2.26 -8.15 10.10
N PRO A 13 -2.82 -9.36 9.92
CA PRO A 13 -4.21 -9.51 9.49
C PRO A 13 -5.17 -8.65 10.33
N ALA A 14 -6.12 -8.02 9.64
CA ALA A 14 -7.11 -7.15 10.28
C ALA A 14 -8.10 -7.98 11.12
N ALA A 15 -8.46 -7.47 12.30
CA ALA A 15 -9.44 -8.10 13.19
C ALA A 15 -9.93 -7.10 14.23
N GLY A 16 -11.19 -7.23 14.66
CA GLY A 16 -11.82 -6.33 15.63
C GLY A 16 -12.43 -5.10 14.94
N SER A 17 -12.45 -3.95 15.62
CA SER A 17 -12.87 -2.68 15.02
C SER A 17 -11.72 -2.02 14.24
N LEU A 18 -12.04 -1.13 13.31
CA LEU A 18 -11.06 -0.36 12.56
C LEU A 18 -10.15 0.45 13.50
N ASP A 19 -10.72 1.23 14.43
CA ASP A 19 -9.95 2.00 15.41
C ASP A 19 -9.03 1.11 16.27
N GLY A 20 -9.55 -0.01 16.76
CA GLY A 20 -8.79 -0.95 17.58
C GLY A 20 -7.67 -1.62 16.78
N TYR A 21 -7.91 -1.91 15.50
CA TYR A 21 -6.92 -2.45 14.58
C TYR A 21 -5.81 -1.44 14.28
N LEU A 22 -6.15 -0.18 14.02
CA LEU A 22 -5.16 0.87 13.74
C LEU A 22 -4.32 1.18 14.98
N ALA A 23 -4.94 1.25 16.16
CA ALA A 23 -4.27 1.51 17.43
C ALA A 23 -3.27 0.42 17.85
N ARG A 24 -3.47 -0.84 17.43
CA ARG A 24 -2.54 -1.94 17.74
C ARG A 24 -1.36 -2.07 16.78
N LEU A 25 -1.31 -1.28 15.70
CA LEU A 25 -0.20 -1.33 14.76
C LEU A 25 1.08 -0.81 15.43
N LYS A 26 2.20 -1.53 15.27
CA LYS A 26 3.49 -1.15 15.86
C LYS A 26 4.24 -0.12 15.00
N LEU A 27 3.52 0.89 14.51
CA LEU A 27 4.05 1.90 13.59
C LEU A 27 5.07 2.82 14.26
N ASP A 28 4.84 3.19 15.52
CA ASP A 28 5.79 3.98 16.31
C ASP A 28 7.11 3.24 16.53
N ASP A 29 7.05 1.93 16.75
CA ASP A 29 8.25 1.10 16.88
C ASP A 29 9.03 1.01 15.56
N ALA A 30 8.32 0.85 14.44
CA ALA A 30 8.94 0.89 13.11
C ALA A 30 9.62 2.24 12.83
N GLY A 31 8.96 3.35 13.18
CA GLY A 31 9.52 4.70 13.05
C GLY A 31 10.74 4.94 13.94
N ARG A 32 10.70 4.47 15.20
CA ARG A 32 11.83 4.54 16.14
C ARG A 32 13.03 3.76 15.62
N LEU A 33 12.81 2.51 15.18
CA LEU A 33 13.86 1.67 14.62
C LEU A 33 14.48 2.30 13.36
N ALA A 34 13.66 2.86 12.47
CA ALA A 34 14.15 3.57 11.29
C ALA A 34 15.07 4.75 11.64
N LYS A 35 14.69 5.55 12.64
CA LYS A 35 15.50 6.69 13.12
C LYS A 35 16.82 6.21 13.73
N GLU A 36 16.78 5.20 14.60
CA GLU A 36 17.98 4.63 15.23
C GLU A 36 18.95 4.03 14.21
N LEU A 37 18.43 3.31 13.21
CA LEU A 37 19.22 2.78 12.11
C LEU A 37 19.83 3.93 11.28
N SER A 38 19.03 4.93 10.93
CA SER A 38 19.47 6.08 10.12
C SER A 38 20.60 6.88 10.76
N ALA A 39 20.63 6.97 12.09
CA ALA A 39 21.71 7.60 12.83
C ALA A 39 23.08 6.90 12.65
N LYS A 40 23.08 5.61 12.28
CA LYS A 40 24.29 4.81 12.04
C LYS A 40 24.59 4.63 10.56
N LYS A 41 23.55 4.37 9.76
CA LYS A 41 23.57 4.17 8.31
C LYS A 41 22.23 4.60 7.74
N GLU A 42 22.27 5.46 6.73
CA GLU A 42 21.06 6.00 6.07
C GLU A 42 20.08 4.90 5.65
N VAL A 43 18.82 5.05 6.08
CA VAL A 43 17.66 4.32 5.59
C VAL A 43 16.93 5.23 4.62
N TRP A 44 16.89 4.86 3.34
CA TRP A 44 16.31 5.72 2.31
C TRP A 44 14.79 5.82 2.43
N SER A 45 14.11 4.72 2.76
CA SER A 45 12.66 4.74 2.90
C SER A 45 12.14 3.84 4.02
N VAL A 46 11.08 4.29 4.67
CA VAL A 46 10.21 3.47 5.51
C VAL A 46 8.95 3.18 4.72
N ARG A 47 8.55 1.91 4.68
CA ARG A 47 7.40 1.44 3.91
C ARG A 47 6.47 0.67 4.82
N VAL A 48 5.17 0.86 4.65
CA VAL A 48 4.14 0.10 5.38
C VAL A 48 3.31 -0.65 4.37
N VAL A 49 3.10 -1.94 4.60
CA VAL A 49 2.28 -2.80 3.75
C VAL A 49 1.03 -3.18 4.53
N SER A 50 -0.13 -2.85 3.99
CA SER A 50 -1.41 -3.30 4.52
C SER A 50 -1.68 -4.77 4.17
N PRO A 51 -2.51 -5.49 4.94
CA PRO A 51 -3.17 -6.69 4.44
C PRO A 51 -3.97 -6.38 3.17
N PRO A 52 -4.34 -7.40 2.38
CA PRO A 52 -5.15 -7.19 1.19
C PRO A 52 -6.41 -6.39 1.54
N VAL A 53 -6.66 -5.31 0.78
CA VAL A 53 -7.64 -4.29 1.12
C VAL A 53 -9.03 -4.88 1.35
N GLU A 54 -9.45 -5.79 0.48
CA GLU A 54 -10.76 -6.45 0.55
C GLU A 54 -10.88 -7.43 1.70
N ASP A 55 -9.79 -8.10 2.06
CA ASP A 55 -9.78 -9.01 3.20
C ASP A 55 -9.88 -8.19 4.50
N ALA A 56 -9.14 -7.08 4.58
CA ALA A 56 -9.13 -6.22 5.75
C ALA A 56 -10.45 -5.47 5.96
N ALA A 57 -10.97 -4.84 4.91
CA ALA A 57 -12.24 -4.11 4.96
C ALA A 57 -13.39 -5.06 5.36
N ARG A 58 -13.41 -6.29 4.84
CA ARG A 58 -14.39 -7.32 5.22
C ARG A 58 -14.22 -7.76 6.68
N ALA A 59 -12.99 -8.01 7.14
CA ALA A 59 -12.73 -8.46 8.50
C ALA A 59 -13.08 -7.40 9.56
N LEU A 60 -13.04 -6.12 9.18
CA LEU A 60 -13.36 -4.98 10.05
C LEU A 60 -14.79 -4.44 9.86
N ASP A 61 -15.56 -5.02 8.93
CA ASP A 61 -16.92 -4.60 8.56
C ASP A 61 -17.02 -3.11 8.15
N VAL A 62 -16.13 -2.68 7.25
CA VAL A 62 -16.08 -1.31 6.73
C VAL A 62 -15.99 -1.27 5.21
N LYS A 63 -16.28 -0.10 4.61
CA LYS A 63 -16.05 0.13 3.18
C LYS A 63 -14.54 0.11 2.85
N LEU A 64 -14.20 -0.35 1.64
CA LEU A 64 -12.84 -0.37 1.11
C LEU A 64 -12.17 1.00 1.20
N SER A 65 -12.85 2.04 0.68
CA SER A 65 -12.36 3.41 0.70
C SER A 65 -12.06 3.92 2.10
N LYS A 66 -12.96 3.66 3.06
CA LYS A 66 -12.78 4.02 4.47
C LYS A 66 -11.54 3.35 5.07
N TYR A 67 -11.35 2.06 4.80
CA TYR A 67 -10.16 1.34 5.27
C TYR A 67 -8.88 1.91 4.65
N VAL A 68 -8.84 2.16 3.34
CA VAL A 68 -7.66 2.73 2.66
C VAL A 68 -7.32 4.10 3.22
N GLU A 69 -8.32 4.98 3.37
CA GLU A 69 -8.17 6.33 3.90
C GLU A 69 -7.58 6.31 5.32
N GLU A 70 -8.24 5.66 6.28
CA GLU A 70 -7.79 5.68 7.68
C GLU A 70 -6.45 4.95 7.87
N PHE A 71 -6.23 3.83 7.16
CA PHE A 71 -4.95 3.14 7.21
C PHE A 71 -3.83 4.00 6.63
N TYR A 72 -4.07 4.68 5.51
CA TYR A 72 -3.11 5.60 4.89
C TYR A 72 -2.76 6.75 5.84
N GLU A 73 -3.74 7.41 6.43
CA GLU A 73 -3.53 8.51 7.37
C GLU A 73 -2.68 8.10 8.58
N VAL A 74 -2.93 6.92 9.13
CA VAL A 74 -2.16 6.41 10.28
C VAL A 74 -0.76 5.99 9.86
N ALA A 75 -0.61 5.24 8.75
CA ALA A 75 0.67 4.74 8.29
C ALA A 75 1.63 5.85 7.83
N THR A 76 1.10 6.89 7.18
CA THR A 76 1.90 7.98 6.61
C THR A 76 2.53 8.92 7.64
N LYS A 77 2.17 8.80 8.92
CA LYS A 77 2.85 9.48 10.03
C LYS A 77 4.30 9.01 10.20
N VAL A 78 4.60 7.79 9.75
CA VAL A 78 5.95 7.19 9.82
C VAL A 78 6.48 6.72 8.47
N ALA A 79 5.61 6.35 7.53
CA ALA A 79 6.01 5.78 6.25
C ALA A 79 6.22 6.85 5.17
N ASN A 80 7.26 6.65 4.35
CA ASN A 80 7.41 7.35 3.08
C ASN A 80 6.39 6.85 2.05
N TYR A 81 6.07 5.55 2.08
CA TYR A 81 5.14 4.91 1.15
C TYR A 81 4.27 3.86 1.85
N VAL A 82 3.03 3.72 1.39
CA VAL A 82 2.06 2.75 1.91
C VAL A 82 1.60 1.84 0.77
N ALA A 83 1.78 0.53 0.92
CA ALA A 83 1.37 -0.45 -0.07
C ALA A 83 -0.01 -1.06 0.27
N PHE A 84 -0.85 -1.16 -0.75
CA PHE A 84 -2.21 -1.70 -0.73
C PHE A 84 -2.33 -2.82 -1.75
N PRO A 85 -2.10 -4.09 -1.33
CA PRO A 85 -2.40 -5.24 -2.16
C PRO A 85 -3.92 -5.37 -2.37
N LEU A 86 -4.34 -5.61 -3.60
CA LEU A 86 -5.72 -5.79 -4.00
C LEU A 86 -6.00 -7.25 -4.36
N ARG A 87 -7.24 -7.70 -4.12
CA ARG A 87 -7.78 -9.00 -4.55
C ARG A 87 -8.50 -8.90 -5.88
N ARG A 88 -9.01 -7.72 -6.22
CA ARG A 88 -9.73 -7.40 -7.45
C ARG A 88 -9.30 -6.03 -7.96
N LEU A 89 -9.45 -5.83 -9.26
CA LEU A 89 -9.10 -4.57 -9.92
C LEU A 89 -10.37 -3.94 -10.49
N GLU A 90 -10.80 -2.84 -9.90
CA GLU A 90 -11.86 -1.99 -10.45
C GLU A 90 -11.21 -0.70 -10.99
N PRO A 91 -11.08 -0.52 -12.32
CA PRO A 91 -10.24 0.52 -12.90
C PRO A 91 -10.57 1.95 -12.42
N SER A 92 -11.86 2.30 -12.42
CA SER A 92 -12.31 3.62 -11.99
C SER A 92 -12.07 3.87 -10.49
N GLU A 93 -12.26 2.85 -9.64
CA GLU A 93 -11.98 2.99 -8.20
C GLU A 93 -10.49 3.18 -7.97
N LEU A 94 -9.64 2.39 -8.64
CA LEU A 94 -8.19 2.52 -8.49
C LEU A 94 -7.67 3.89 -8.96
N VAL A 95 -8.14 4.41 -10.09
CA VAL A 95 -7.76 5.73 -10.59
C VAL A 95 -8.06 6.81 -9.54
N GLU A 96 -9.25 6.77 -8.92
CA GLU A 96 -9.65 7.72 -7.88
C GLU A 96 -8.84 7.57 -6.58
N LEU A 97 -8.52 6.34 -6.17
CA LEU A 97 -7.62 6.09 -5.04
C LEU A 97 -6.20 6.63 -5.32
N MET A 98 -5.66 6.39 -6.52
CA MET A 98 -4.33 6.84 -6.90
C MET A 98 -4.23 8.37 -7.02
N ARG A 99 -5.32 9.03 -7.39
CA ARG A 99 -5.47 10.50 -7.39
C ARG A 99 -5.47 11.05 -5.96
N SER A 100 -6.16 10.39 -5.04
CA SER A 100 -6.34 10.85 -3.66
C SER A 100 -5.14 10.59 -2.75
N PHE A 101 -4.36 9.53 -3.02
CA PHE A 101 -3.30 9.07 -2.12
C PHE A 101 -1.93 9.04 -2.81
N GLU A 102 -1.20 10.15 -2.79
CA GLU A 102 0.09 10.34 -3.49
C GLU A 102 1.21 9.37 -3.06
N ARG A 103 1.21 8.91 -1.81
CA ARG A 103 2.22 7.97 -1.27
C ARG A 103 1.74 6.53 -1.27
N ALA A 104 0.55 6.26 -1.80
CA ALA A 104 0.00 4.92 -1.90
C ALA A 104 0.55 4.19 -3.13
N TYR A 105 0.93 2.93 -2.92
CA TYR A 105 1.30 1.97 -3.95
C TYR A 105 0.25 0.88 -3.99
N PHE A 106 -0.34 0.64 -5.15
CA PHE A 106 -1.34 -0.40 -5.33
C PHE A 106 -0.77 -1.55 -6.13
N SER A 107 -1.18 -2.77 -5.80
CA SER A 107 -0.76 -3.94 -6.57
C SER A 107 -1.86 -4.97 -6.66
N VAL A 108 -1.94 -5.67 -7.78
CA VAL A 108 -2.87 -6.78 -7.98
C VAL A 108 -2.12 -7.98 -8.55
N GLU A 109 -2.56 -9.18 -8.20
CA GLU A 109 -2.08 -10.42 -8.80
C GLU A 109 -2.70 -10.56 -10.20
N TYR A 110 -1.88 -10.81 -11.21
CA TYR A 110 -2.36 -11.04 -12.58
C TYR A 110 -3.20 -12.32 -12.63
N ARG A 111 -4.39 -12.19 -13.20
CA ARG A 111 -5.27 -13.30 -13.56
C ARG A 111 -5.73 -13.09 -14.99
N PRO A 112 -5.81 -14.14 -15.82
CA PRO A 112 -6.30 -14.01 -17.19
C PRO A 112 -7.68 -13.34 -17.27
N ASP A 113 -8.56 -13.62 -16.30
CA ASP A 113 -9.91 -13.03 -16.24
C ASP A 113 -9.91 -11.51 -15.97
N ASP A 114 -8.82 -10.95 -15.46
CA ASP A 114 -8.69 -9.52 -15.11
C ASP A 114 -7.86 -8.74 -16.17
N GLU A 115 -7.48 -9.36 -17.29
CA GLU A 115 -6.53 -8.80 -18.26
C GLU A 115 -7.00 -7.46 -18.85
N GLU A 116 -8.27 -7.37 -19.26
CA GLU A 116 -8.84 -6.13 -19.81
C GLU A 116 -8.79 -4.99 -18.79
N ALA A 117 -9.15 -5.27 -17.53
CA ALA A 117 -9.10 -4.29 -16.45
C ALA A 117 -7.66 -3.83 -16.15
N VAL A 118 -6.68 -4.74 -16.22
CA VAL A 118 -5.26 -4.43 -16.06
C VAL A 118 -4.78 -3.49 -17.17
N ILE A 119 -5.09 -3.81 -18.42
CA ILE A 119 -4.74 -2.97 -19.57
C ILE A 119 -5.39 -1.59 -19.43
N GLU A 120 -6.66 -1.55 -19.04
CA GLU A 120 -7.38 -0.30 -18.83
C GLU A 120 -6.69 0.59 -17.79
N VAL A 121 -6.34 0.06 -16.62
CA VAL A 121 -5.65 0.81 -15.56
C VAL A 121 -4.29 1.31 -16.01
N LEU A 122 -3.48 0.44 -16.63
CA LEU A 122 -2.14 0.80 -17.10
C LEU A 122 -2.17 1.94 -18.13
N ARG A 123 -3.27 2.07 -18.88
CA ARG A 123 -3.51 3.18 -19.80
C ARG A 123 -4.06 4.42 -19.10
N ARG A 124 -5.10 4.26 -18.27
CA ARG A 124 -5.84 5.38 -17.66
C ARG A 124 -5.06 6.13 -16.60
N VAL A 125 -4.32 5.44 -15.73
CA VAL A 125 -3.57 6.08 -14.65
C VAL A 125 -2.58 7.14 -15.15
N PRO A 126 -1.68 6.85 -16.12
CA PRO A 126 -0.76 7.86 -16.62
C PRO A 126 -1.46 9.00 -17.38
N GLU A 127 -2.58 8.72 -18.05
CA GLU A 127 -3.38 9.72 -18.78
C GLU A 127 -4.14 10.68 -17.83
N GLU A 128 -4.75 10.16 -16.77
CA GLU A 128 -5.69 10.91 -15.92
C GLU A 128 -5.07 11.45 -14.62
N VAL A 129 -4.02 10.77 -14.13
CA VAL A 129 -3.36 11.06 -12.84
C VAL A 129 -1.87 11.36 -13.01
N GLY A 130 -1.33 11.17 -14.22
CA GLY A 130 0.04 11.47 -14.59
C GLY A 130 1.00 10.28 -14.44
N TRP A 131 2.07 10.28 -15.23
CA TRP A 131 3.03 9.18 -15.32
C TRP A 131 3.70 8.83 -13.98
N VAL A 132 3.87 9.80 -13.08
CA VAL A 132 4.40 9.58 -11.73
C VAL A 132 3.45 8.70 -10.91
N ALA A 133 2.13 8.90 -11.03
CA ALA A 133 1.16 8.02 -10.41
C ALA A 133 1.25 6.60 -10.99
N GLY A 134 1.46 6.48 -12.31
CA GLY A 134 1.67 5.19 -12.98
C GLY A 134 2.81 4.35 -12.37
N SER A 135 3.86 5.00 -11.84
CA SER A 135 4.95 4.30 -11.14
C SER A 135 4.55 3.67 -9.79
N ARG A 136 3.35 3.96 -9.30
CA ARG A 136 2.80 3.50 -8.01
C ARG A 136 1.74 2.42 -8.16
N PHE A 137 1.58 1.85 -9.35
CA PHE A 137 0.75 0.68 -9.60
C PHE A 137 1.59 -0.45 -10.19
N ALA A 138 1.30 -1.68 -9.78
CA ALA A 138 2.01 -2.84 -10.28
C ALA A 138 1.12 -4.08 -10.37
N VAL A 139 1.43 -4.89 -11.39
CA VAL A 139 0.76 -6.14 -11.66
C VAL A 139 1.77 -7.27 -11.38
N ALA A 140 1.39 -8.19 -10.51
CA ALA A 140 2.25 -9.28 -10.10
C ALA A 140 1.96 -10.56 -10.89
N PHE A 141 2.97 -11.06 -11.59
CA PHE A 141 2.92 -12.37 -12.24
C PHE A 141 3.48 -13.43 -11.27
N GLY A 142 2.62 -14.33 -10.81
CA GLY A 142 2.93 -15.30 -9.76
C GLY A 142 2.36 -14.91 -8.39
N GLY A 143 2.73 -15.62 -7.33
CA GLY A 143 2.26 -15.34 -5.97
C GLY A 143 2.52 -13.88 -5.58
N ARG A 144 1.65 -13.31 -4.74
CA ARG A 144 1.69 -11.89 -4.38
C ARG A 144 3.08 -11.46 -3.94
N PRO A 145 3.62 -10.36 -4.50
CA PRO A 145 4.87 -9.81 -4.03
C PRO A 145 4.60 -9.39 -2.60
N VAL A 146 5.22 -10.11 -1.65
CA VAL A 146 5.14 -9.70 -0.25
C VAL A 146 5.79 -8.31 -0.14
N THR A 147 6.81 -8.01 -0.98
CA THR A 147 7.24 -6.69 -1.50
C THR A 147 8.08 -6.92 -2.79
N PRO A 148 8.26 -5.98 -3.75
CA PRO A 148 9.21 -4.84 -3.63
C PRO A 148 8.89 -3.57 -4.47
N TYR A 149 8.69 -2.40 -3.85
CA TYR A 149 8.73 -1.10 -4.56
C TYR A 149 9.57 -0.08 -3.81
#